data_AF-W7YSJ1-F1
#
_entry.id   AF-W7YSJ1-F1
#
_cell.length_a   1.000
_cell.length_b   1.000
_cell.length_c   1.000
_cell.angle_alpha   90.00
_cell.angle_beta   90.00
_cell.angle_gamma   90.00
#
_symmetry.space_group_name_H-M   'P 1'
#
loop_
_entity.id
_entity.type
_entity.pdbx_description
1 polymer ?
#
loop_
_entity_poly.entity_id
_entity_poly.type
_entity_poly.pdbx_seq_one_letter_code
_entity_poly.pdbx_strand_id
1 'polypeptide(L)'
;MLWVAAAGIWLGGMGVEWIGVHSGWPFGVYHYSDILGFGVYEVPVTMGFAWIAVVCNAVLIGKNSSDWQGRLIRALKVGFWTVVLDLCLDPVAFDRNFWAWEGEGGFYGVPLDNYISWFIIGALLSLLLPNLQNNRRISRQGTFLYQMILLLFGSMGFQGGLTGSGIAAAVGILLAEGSYRYAYRHQIKVV
;
A
#
# COMPACT_ATOMS: atom_id res chain seq x y z
N MET A 1 -15.72 9.10 13.83
CA MET A 1 -15.12 7.75 13.71
C MET A 1 -14.06 7.68 12.61
N LEU A 2 -14.35 8.06 11.35
CA LEU A 2 -13.36 7.98 10.27
C LEU A 2 -12.09 8.82 10.51
N TRP A 3 -12.23 10.07 10.96
CA TRP A 3 -11.09 10.94 11.30
C TRP A 3 -10.21 10.38 12.41
N VAL A 4 -10.82 9.72 13.40
CA VAL A 4 -10.09 9.05 14.49
C VAL A 4 -9.30 7.85 13.95
N ALA A 5 -9.90 7.06 13.06
CA ALA A 5 -9.20 5.96 12.40
C ALA A 5 -8.05 6.46 11.51
N ALA A 6 -8.25 7.55 10.75
CA ALA A 6 -7.21 8.16 9.94
C ALA A 6 -6.05 8.69 10.80
N ALA A 7 -6.35 9.37 11.91
CA ALA A 7 -5.33 9.80 12.87
C ALA A 7 -4.60 8.60 13.49
N GLY A 8 -5.30 7.51 13.79
CA GLY A 8 -4.70 6.26 14.28
C GLY A 8 -3.78 5.60 13.26
N ILE A 9 -4.15 5.59 11.97
CA ILE A 9 -3.30 5.09 10.89
C ILE A 9 -2.07 5.98 10.72
N TRP A 10 -2.23 7.30 10.76
CA TRP A 10 -1.11 8.23 10.66
C TRP A 10 -0.13 8.05 11.81
N LEU A 11 -0.62 8.03 13.07
CA LEU A 11 0.21 7.86 14.26
C LEU A 11 0.87 6.48 14.29
N GLY A 12 0.12 5.42 13.93
CA GLY A 12 0.65 4.07 13.85
C GLY A 12 1.72 3.93 12.77
N GLY A 13 1.48 4.47 11.58
CA GLY A 13 2.45 4.51 10.48
C GLY A 13 3.71 5.27 10.88
N MET A 14 3.59 6.52 11.33
CA MET A 14 4.72 7.33 11.79
C MET A 14 5.51 6.64 12.92
N GLY A 15 4.82 5.98 13.86
CA GLY A 15 5.47 5.25 14.94
C GLY A 15 6.29 4.05 14.44
N VAL A 16 5.74 3.29 13.50
CA VAL A 16 6.45 2.14 12.90
C VAL A 16 7.63 2.62 12.04
N GLU A 17 7.48 3.69 11.26
CA GLU A 17 8.58 4.29 10.50
C GLU A 17 9.70 4.79 11.41
N TRP A 18 9.34 5.42 12.53
CA TRP A 18 10.32 5.87 13.52
C TRP A 18 11.10 4.70 14.11
N ILE A 19 10.42 3.60 14.46
CA ILE A 19 11.09 2.37 14.90
C ILE A 19 11.98 1.81 13.79
N GLY A 20 11.49 1.79 12.54
CA GLY A 20 12.20 1.35 11.34
C GLY A 20 13.55 2.05 11.17
N VAL A 21 13.54 3.38 11.08
CA VAL A 21 14.74 4.19 10.86
C VAL A 21 15.76 4.03 11.99
N HIS A 22 15.31 3.94 13.25
CA HIS A 22 16.23 3.93 14.40
C HIS A 22 16.73 2.53 14.79
N SER A 23 16.00 1.46 14.43
CA SER A 23 16.34 0.09 14.84
C SER A 23 16.67 -0.85 13.69
N GLY A 24 16.36 -0.47 12.45
CA GLY A 24 16.45 -1.34 11.28
C GLY A 24 15.35 -2.41 11.23
N TRP A 25 14.43 -2.44 12.20
CA TRP A 25 13.27 -3.33 12.22
C TRP A 25 11.98 -2.48 12.19
N PRO A 26 10.95 -2.83 11.40
CA PRO A 26 10.75 -4.12 10.74
C PRO A 26 11.15 -4.15 9.25
N PHE A 27 11.46 -3.00 8.64
CA PHE A 27 11.65 -2.90 7.19
C PHE A 27 13.06 -3.30 6.70
N GLY A 28 14.05 -3.30 7.58
CA GLY A 28 15.48 -3.30 7.24
C GLY A 28 16.14 -1.97 7.62
N VAL A 29 17.43 -1.83 7.37
CA VAL A 29 18.18 -0.60 7.62
C VAL A 29 18.05 0.33 6.42
N TYR A 30 17.48 1.53 6.63
CA TYR A 30 17.27 2.54 5.60
C TYR A 30 17.27 3.95 6.16
N HIS A 31 17.54 4.92 5.28
CA HIS A 31 17.50 6.33 5.59
C HIS A 31 16.67 7.10 4.54
N TYR A 32 15.83 8.00 5.00
CA TYR A 32 15.08 8.90 4.13
C TYR A 32 15.96 10.03 3.59
N SER A 33 15.68 10.45 2.37
CA SER A 33 16.23 11.68 1.80
C SER A 33 15.39 12.90 2.19
N ASP A 34 15.99 14.08 2.08
CA ASP A 34 15.31 15.37 2.30
C ASP A 34 14.27 15.70 1.20
N ILE A 35 14.21 14.92 0.11
CA ILE A 35 13.29 15.14 -1.02
C ILE A 35 11.82 15.03 -0.58
N LEU A 36 11.54 14.21 0.44
CA LEU A 36 10.19 13.93 0.92
C LEU A 36 9.62 15.04 1.83
N GLY A 37 10.37 16.12 2.02
CA GLY A 37 9.96 17.31 2.74
C GLY A 37 10.33 17.26 4.23
N PHE A 38 9.52 17.94 5.04
CA PHE A 38 9.81 18.10 6.47
C PHE A 38 9.78 16.76 7.22
N GLY A 39 10.92 16.41 7.81
CA GLY A 39 11.10 15.26 8.69
C GLY A 39 10.89 15.59 10.16
N VAL A 40 10.26 14.66 10.90
CA VAL A 40 10.16 14.67 12.36
C VAL A 40 10.98 13.49 12.86
N TYR A 41 12.10 13.74 13.52
CA TYR A 41 13.07 12.72 13.93
C TYR A 41 13.44 11.79 12.75
N GLU A 42 13.93 12.37 11.65
CA GLU A 42 14.39 11.66 10.44
C GLU A 42 13.29 10.97 9.62
N VAL A 43 12.05 10.95 10.09
CA VAL A 43 10.90 10.39 9.36
C VAL A 43 10.10 11.51 8.69
N PRO A 44 9.96 11.54 7.35
CA PRO A 44 9.13 12.51 6.66
C PRO A 44 7.67 12.43 7.10
N VAL A 45 7.07 13.58 7.44
CA VAL A 45 5.64 13.66 7.83
C VAL A 45 4.71 13.15 6.71
N THR A 46 5.18 13.19 5.47
CA THR A 46 4.51 12.65 4.29
C THR A 46 4.28 11.13 4.37
N MET A 47 5.12 10.38 5.10
CA MET A 47 4.96 8.94 5.25
C MET A 47 3.69 8.56 6.00
N GLY A 48 3.33 9.30 7.06
CA GLY A 48 2.05 9.08 7.74
C GLY A 48 0.83 9.26 6.82
N PHE A 49 0.91 10.19 5.87
CA PHE A 49 -0.14 10.36 4.85
C PHE A 49 -0.10 9.25 3.79
N ALA A 50 1.09 8.76 3.43
CA ALA A 50 1.24 7.60 2.56
C ALA A 50 0.56 6.37 3.17
N TRP A 51 0.77 6.09 4.46
CA TRP A 51 0.09 5.01 5.19
C TRP A 51 -1.43 5.13 5.13
N ILE A 52 -1.98 6.33 5.34
CA ILE A 52 -3.43 6.56 5.16
C ILE A 52 -3.86 6.23 3.72
N ALA A 53 -3.17 6.79 2.73
CA ALA A 53 -3.52 6.63 1.33
C ALA A 53 -3.52 5.16 0.90
N VAL A 54 -2.45 4.43 1.23
CA VAL A 54 -2.26 3.02 0.90
C VAL A 54 -3.30 2.15 1.57
N VAL A 55 -3.46 2.26 2.90
CA VAL A 55 -4.41 1.44 3.66
C VAL A 55 -5.85 1.72 3.22
N CYS A 56 -6.23 3.00 3.09
CA CYS A 56 -7.58 3.35 2.67
C CYS A 56 -7.86 2.90 1.24
N ASN A 57 -6.93 3.09 0.30
CA ASN A 57 -7.16 2.67 -1.08
C ASN A 57 -7.27 1.14 -1.21
N ALA A 58 -6.42 0.39 -0.50
CA ALA A 58 -6.49 -1.07 -0.44
C ALA A 58 -7.83 -1.58 0.13
N VAL A 59 -8.39 -0.91 1.14
CA VAL A 59 -9.73 -1.23 1.67
C VAL A 59 -10.84 -0.99 0.63
N LEU A 60 -10.71 0.02 -0.24
CA LEU A 60 -11.72 0.33 -1.26
C LEU A 60 -11.79 -0.71 -2.40
N ILE A 61 -10.72 -1.45 -2.64
CA ILE A 61 -10.68 -2.52 -3.66
C ILE A 61 -11.44 -3.77 -3.18
N GLY A 62 -11.58 -3.95 -1.87
CA GLY A 62 -12.26 -5.08 -1.25
C GLY A 62 -13.76 -4.86 -1.03
N LYS A 63 -14.53 -5.95 -1.07
CA LYS A 63 -15.88 -5.98 -0.49
C LYS A 63 -15.74 -6.15 1.03
N ASN A 64 -16.32 -5.24 1.79
CA ASN A 64 -16.29 -5.30 3.24
C ASN A 64 -17.47 -6.10 3.80
N SER A 65 -17.22 -6.75 4.94
CA SER A 65 -18.26 -7.36 5.78
C SER A 65 -18.10 -6.82 7.21
N SER A 66 -19.21 -6.76 7.94
CA SER A 66 -19.30 -6.15 9.28
C SER A 66 -18.93 -7.09 10.41
N ASP A 67 -18.88 -8.40 10.17
CA ASP A 67 -18.53 -9.42 11.14
C ASP A 67 -17.01 -9.51 11.36
N TRP A 68 -16.59 -10.12 12.47
CA TRP A 68 -15.17 -10.25 12.82
C TRP A 68 -14.37 -11.02 11.76
N GLN A 69 -14.93 -12.10 11.23
CA GLN A 69 -14.30 -12.87 10.16
C GLN A 69 -14.15 -12.01 8.90
N GLY A 70 -15.18 -11.23 8.55
CA GLY A 70 -15.12 -10.23 7.49
C GLY A 70 -14.01 -9.20 7.64
N ARG A 71 -13.81 -8.68 8.87
CA ARG A 71 -12.72 -7.74 9.17
C ARG A 71 -11.33 -8.37 9.02
N LEU A 72 -11.17 -9.63 9.43
CA LEU A 72 -9.90 -10.35 9.26
C LEU A 72 -9.59 -10.62 7.77
N ILE A 73 -10.60 -11.06 7.01
CA ILE A 73 -10.46 -11.27 5.56
C ILE A 73 -10.12 -9.94 4.87
N ARG A 74 -10.73 -8.82 5.29
CA ARG A 74 -10.37 -7.48 4.81
C ARG A 74 -8.90 -7.17 5.11
N ALA A 75 -8.42 -7.41 6.32
CA ALA A 75 -7.04 -7.14 6.69
C ALA A 75 -6.04 -7.92 5.82
N LEU A 76 -6.27 -9.21 5.60
CA LEU A 76 -5.44 -10.03 4.70
C LEU A 76 -5.44 -9.51 3.26
N LYS A 77 -6.59 -9.08 2.75
CA LYS A 77 -6.69 -8.46 1.42
C LYS A 77 -5.96 -7.12 1.36
N VAL A 78 -6.04 -6.32 2.42
CA VAL A 78 -5.31 -5.05 2.50
C VAL A 78 -3.82 -5.33 2.46
N GLY A 79 -3.30 -6.24 3.30
CA GLY A 79 -1.89 -6.64 3.27
C GLY A 79 -1.45 -7.12 1.89
N PHE A 80 -2.27 -7.91 1.20
CA PHE A 80 -1.97 -8.32 -0.18
C PHE A 80 -1.86 -7.12 -1.14
N TRP A 81 -2.83 -6.20 -1.12
CA TRP A 81 -2.81 -5.03 -2.00
C TRP A 81 -1.73 -4.01 -1.62
N THR A 82 -1.34 -3.91 -0.34
CA THR A 82 -0.19 -3.08 0.05
C THR A 82 1.10 -3.64 -0.54
N VAL A 83 1.32 -4.95 -0.47
CA VAL A 83 2.51 -5.59 -1.08
C VAL A 83 2.55 -5.47 -2.60
N VAL A 84 1.41 -5.61 -3.29
CA VAL A 84 1.37 -5.43 -4.75
C VAL A 84 1.77 -4.01 -5.14
N LEU A 85 1.35 -3.01 -4.37
CA LEU A 85 1.78 -1.64 -4.56
C LEU A 85 3.27 -1.46 -4.24
N ASP A 86 3.73 -2.02 -3.13
CA ASP A 86 5.11 -1.94 -2.63
C ASP A 86 6.12 -2.51 -3.64
N LEU A 87 5.82 -3.67 -4.25
CA LEU A 87 6.62 -4.26 -5.35
C LEU A 87 6.81 -3.32 -6.55
N CYS A 88 5.97 -2.29 -6.68
CA CYS A 88 6.08 -1.28 -7.72
C CYS A 88 6.71 0.01 -7.20
N LEU A 89 6.30 0.45 -6.02
CA LEU A 89 6.65 1.74 -5.45
C LEU A 89 8.08 1.76 -4.91
N ASP A 90 8.46 0.80 -4.08
CA ASP A 90 9.71 0.83 -3.33
C ASP A 90 10.96 0.68 -4.22
N PRO A 91 10.97 -0.22 -5.24
CA PRO A 91 12.07 -0.27 -6.21
C PRO A 91 12.27 1.06 -6.95
N VAL A 92 11.17 1.72 -7.32
CA VAL A 92 11.22 3.02 -8.00
C VAL A 92 11.68 4.11 -7.03
N ALA A 93 11.19 4.12 -5.80
CA ALA A 93 11.56 5.11 -4.80
C ALA A 93 13.05 4.99 -4.41
N PHE A 94 13.57 3.77 -4.31
CA PHE A 94 14.99 3.52 -4.10
C PHE A 94 15.83 4.01 -5.28
N ASP A 95 15.46 3.66 -6.52
CA ASP A 95 16.12 4.15 -7.75
C ASP A 95 16.11 5.68 -7.86
N ARG A 96 15.04 6.34 -7.37
CA ARG A 96 14.90 7.80 -7.35
C ARG A 96 15.47 8.48 -6.10
N ASN A 97 16.18 7.75 -5.25
CA ASN A 97 16.82 8.26 -4.03
C ASN A 97 15.83 8.91 -3.05
N PHE A 98 14.58 8.45 -2.98
CA PHE A 98 13.64 8.92 -1.95
C PHE A 98 14.04 8.41 -0.58
N TRP A 99 14.54 7.19 -0.52
CA TRP A 99 15.26 6.60 0.61
C TRP A 99 16.34 5.67 0.06
N ALA A 100 17.31 5.33 0.89
CA ALA A 100 18.37 4.39 0.57
C ALA A 100 18.37 3.23 1.56
N TRP A 101 18.53 2.00 1.06
CA TRP A 101 18.69 0.79 1.86
C TRP A 101 20.18 0.50 2.08
N GLU A 102 20.58 0.13 3.30
CA GLU A 102 22.00 -0.13 3.64
C GLU A 102 22.39 -1.62 3.63
N GLY A 103 21.44 -2.55 3.44
CA GLY A 103 21.65 -4.00 3.49
C GLY A 103 21.74 -4.71 2.12
N GLU A 104 22.20 -5.96 2.12
CA GLU A 104 22.19 -6.82 0.92
C GLU A 104 20.74 -7.18 0.52
N GLY A 105 20.39 -6.86 -0.73
CA GLY A 105 19.00 -6.64 -1.15
C GLY A 105 18.24 -7.86 -1.66
N GLY A 106 16.91 -7.73 -1.62
CA GLY A 106 15.94 -8.65 -2.22
C GLY A 106 15.50 -8.21 -3.63
N PHE A 107 14.25 -7.75 -3.76
CA PHE A 107 13.70 -7.34 -5.05
C PHE A 107 14.15 -5.92 -5.40
N TYR A 108 15.08 -5.79 -6.37
CA TYR A 108 15.69 -4.52 -6.79
C TYR A 108 16.34 -3.73 -5.64
N GLY A 109 17.04 -4.41 -4.74
CA GLY A 109 17.72 -3.77 -3.61
C GLY A 109 16.83 -3.57 -2.37
N VAL A 110 15.51 -3.72 -2.51
CA VAL A 110 14.57 -3.63 -1.38
C VAL A 110 14.61 -4.93 -0.55
N PRO A 111 14.80 -4.87 0.78
CA PRO A 111 14.77 -6.05 1.66
C PRO A 111 13.45 -6.81 1.61
N LEU A 112 13.49 -8.13 1.79
CA LEU A 112 12.27 -8.94 1.86
C LEU A 112 11.42 -8.63 3.10
N ASP A 113 12.08 -8.24 4.19
CA ASP A 113 11.42 -7.84 5.43
C ASP A 113 10.51 -6.62 5.24
N ASN A 114 10.85 -5.72 4.31
CA ASN A 114 10.01 -4.59 3.94
C ASN A 114 8.62 -5.05 3.44
N TYR A 115 8.59 -5.96 2.46
CA TYR A 115 7.34 -6.46 1.90
C TYR A 115 6.49 -7.22 2.95
N ILE A 116 7.15 -8.00 3.81
CA ILE A 116 6.46 -8.69 4.91
C ILE A 116 5.87 -7.68 5.91
N SER A 117 6.61 -6.61 6.19
CA SER A 117 6.20 -5.53 7.07
C SER A 117 5.02 -4.76 6.51
N TRP A 118 5.05 -4.37 5.22
CA TRP A 118 3.93 -3.72 4.54
C TRP A 118 2.67 -4.60 4.51
N PHE A 119 2.82 -5.93 4.39
CA PHE A 119 1.70 -6.85 4.53
C PHE A 119 1.10 -6.80 5.95
N ILE A 120 1.92 -7.04 6.97
CA ILE A 120 1.47 -7.19 8.36
C ILE A 120 0.93 -5.86 8.90
N ILE A 121 1.71 -4.78 8.77
CA ILE A 121 1.36 -3.46 9.32
C ILE A 121 0.19 -2.88 8.55
N GLY A 122 0.17 -2.98 7.22
CA GLY A 122 -0.98 -2.56 6.41
C GLY A 122 -2.27 -3.30 6.82
N ALA A 123 -2.18 -4.62 7.04
CA ALA A 123 -3.30 -5.42 7.53
C ALA A 123 -3.77 -4.96 8.93
N LEU A 124 -2.85 -4.78 9.88
CA LEU A 124 -3.16 -4.36 11.25
C LEU A 124 -3.77 -2.95 11.30
N LEU A 125 -3.17 -1.98 10.60
CA LEU A 125 -3.67 -0.60 10.54
C LEU A 125 -5.06 -0.56 9.89
N SER A 126 -5.35 -1.44 8.93
CA SER A 126 -6.69 -1.54 8.34
C SER A 126 -7.77 -1.94 9.35
N LEU A 127 -7.43 -2.59 10.47
CA LEU A 127 -8.41 -2.98 11.49
C LEU A 127 -8.96 -1.77 12.25
N LEU A 128 -8.24 -0.64 12.27
CA LEU A 128 -8.69 0.62 12.84
C LEU A 128 -9.86 1.23 12.04
N LEU A 129 -9.95 0.91 10.75
CA LEU A 129 -11.01 1.45 9.90
C LEU A 129 -12.36 0.78 10.22
N PRO A 130 -13.45 1.57 10.34
CA PRO A 130 -14.79 1.03 10.45
C PRO A 130 -15.17 0.27 9.17
N ASN A 131 -16.31 -0.42 9.19
CA ASN A 131 -16.84 -1.00 7.95
C ASN A 131 -17.24 0.14 6.99
N LEU A 132 -16.55 0.26 5.87
CA LEU A 132 -16.89 1.22 4.83
C LEU A 132 -17.95 0.61 3.91
N GLN A 133 -19.13 1.22 3.88
CA GLN A 133 -20.21 0.83 2.96
C GLN A 133 -19.85 1.26 1.54
N ASN A 134 -19.10 0.42 0.84
CA ASN A 134 -18.66 0.69 -0.53
C ASN A 134 -19.79 0.38 -1.51
N ASN A 135 -20.34 1.42 -2.15
CA ASN A 135 -21.19 1.24 -3.32
C ASN A 135 -20.32 0.99 -4.57
N ARG A 136 -20.95 0.56 -5.67
CA ARG A 136 -20.25 0.24 -6.93
C ARG A 136 -19.41 1.40 -7.46
N ARG A 137 -19.89 2.64 -7.29
CA ARG A 137 -19.19 3.85 -7.75
C ARG A 137 -17.90 4.08 -6.96
N ILE A 138 -17.97 4.00 -5.62
CA ILE A 138 -16.82 4.16 -4.73
C ILE A 138 -15.79 3.06 -4.97
N SER A 139 -16.22 1.79 -5.05
CA SER A 139 -15.28 0.69 -5.36
C SER A 139 -14.63 0.87 -6.73
N ARG A 140 -15.38 1.31 -7.75
CA ARG A 140 -14.79 1.59 -9.06
C ARG A 140 -13.76 2.70 -9.01
N GLN A 141 -14.06 3.79 -8.30
CA GLN A 141 -13.12 4.91 -8.12
C GLN A 141 -11.88 4.47 -7.34
N GLY A 142 -12.03 3.66 -6.30
CA GLY A 142 -10.93 3.09 -5.52
C GLY A 142 -10.04 2.18 -6.38
N THR A 143 -10.63 1.26 -7.14
CA THR A 143 -9.91 0.40 -8.08
C THR A 143 -9.20 1.22 -9.16
N PHE A 144 -9.87 2.22 -9.73
CA PHE A 144 -9.27 3.07 -10.75
C PHE A 144 -8.08 3.88 -10.20
N LEU A 145 -8.23 4.46 -8.99
CA LEU A 145 -7.14 5.17 -8.32
C LEU A 145 -5.95 4.23 -8.09
N TYR A 146 -6.18 3.01 -7.60
CA TYR A 146 -5.13 2.01 -7.40
C TYR A 146 -4.43 1.67 -8.72
N GLN A 147 -5.20 1.45 -9.79
CA GLN A 147 -4.65 1.17 -11.12
C GLN A 147 -3.81 2.34 -11.65
N MET A 148 -4.22 3.58 -11.41
CA MET A 148 -3.45 4.76 -11.81
C MET A 148 -2.15 4.90 -11.02
N ILE A 149 -2.16 4.57 -9.73
CA ILE A 149 -0.93 4.56 -8.91
C ILE A 149 0.02 3.47 -9.40
N LEU A 150 -0.48 2.25 -9.66
CA LEU A 150 0.34 1.19 -10.25
C LEU A 150 0.85 1.55 -11.64
N LEU A 151 0.02 2.20 -12.47
CA LEU A 151 0.44 2.66 -13.79
C LEU A 151 1.56 3.71 -13.68
N LEU A 152 1.44 4.66 -12.75
CA LEU A 152 2.47 5.66 -12.47
C LEU A 152 3.80 4.98 -12.12
N PHE A 153 3.85 4.19 -11.05
CA PHE A 153 5.09 3.53 -10.62
C PHE A 153 5.59 2.48 -11.62
N GLY A 154 4.68 1.72 -12.26
CA GLY A 154 5.04 0.76 -13.28
C GLY A 154 5.69 1.40 -14.51
N SER A 155 5.16 2.54 -14.97
CA SER A 155 5.76 3.31 -16.07
C SER A 155 7.14 3.85 -15.71
N MET A 156 7.31 4.37 -14.49
CA MET A 156 8.62 4.81 -13.97
C MET A 156 9.60 3.64 -13.85
N GLY A 157 9.12 2.47 -13.42
CA GLY A 157 9.91 1.24 -13.34
C GLY A 157 10.41 0.79 -14.71
N PHE A 158 9.55 0.77 -15.73
CA PHE A 158 10.00 0.47 -17.10
C PHE A 158 11.03 1.49 -17.62
N GLN A 159 10.83 2.78 -17.34
CA GLN A 159 11.80 3.82 -17.73
C GLN A 159 13.15 3.66 -17.01
N GLY A 160 13.15 3.23 -15.76
CA GLY A 160 14.36 2.98 -14.95
C GLY A 160 15.00 1.61 -15.17
N GLY A 161 14.51 0.79 -16.11
CA GLY A 161 15.02 -0.58 -16.32
C GLY A 161 14.60 -1.60 -15.26
N LEU A 162 13.72 -1.23 -14.33
CA LEU A 162 13.11 -2.08 -13.29
C LEU A 162 11.94 -2.89 -13.88
N THR A 163 12.22 -3.73 -14.87
CA THR A 163 11.21 -4.45 -15.66
C THR A 163 10.30 -5.33 -14.82
N GLY A 164 10.81 -5.95 -13.75
CA GLY A 164 10.04 -6.74 -12.80
C GLY A 164 8.99 -5.91 -12.07
N SER A 165 9.32 -4.69 -11.63
CA SER A 165 8.34 -3.77 -11.01
C SER A 165 7.29 -3.32 -12.04
N GLY A 166 7.70 -3.07 -13.29
CA GLY A 166 6.78 -2.77 -14.38
C GLY A 166 5.80 -3.93 -14.68
N ILE A 167 6.29 -5.16 -14.66
CA ILE A 167 5.46 -6.37 -14.82
C ILE A 167 4.53 -6.56 -13.62
N ALA A 168 5.04 -6.37 -12.39
CA ALA A 168 4.24 -6.44 -11.16
C ALA A 168 3.08 -5.44 -11.21
N ALA A 169 3.33 -4.21 -11.68
CA ALA A 169 2.30 -3.19 -11.88
C ALA A 169 1.25 -3.62 -12.90
N ALA A 170 1.67 -4.13 -14.07
CA ALA A 170 0.75 -4.61 -15.11
C ALA A 170 -0.14 -5.76 -14.61
N VAL A 171 0.45 -6.74 -13.92
CA VAL A 171 -0.26 -7.85 -13.29
C VAL A 171 -1.21 -7.34 -12.21
N GLY A 172 -0.75 -6.43 -11.34
CA GLY A 172 -1.55 -5.80 -10.29
C GLY A 172 -2.77 -5.05 -10.83
N ILE A 173 -2.62 -4.32 -11.94
CA ILE A 173 -3.72 -3.62 -12.63
C ILE A 173 -4.78 -4.61 -13.12
N LEU A 174 -4.35 -5.70 -13.76
CA LEU A 174 -5.25 -6.75 -14.27
C LEU A 174 -5.95 -7.49 -13.13
N LEU A 175 -5.22 -7.82 -12.06
CA LEU A 175 -5.78 -8.45 -10.86
C LEU A 175 -6.80 -7.54 -10.17
N ALA A 176 -6.51 -6.25 -10.06
CA ALA A 176 -7.43 -5.27 -9.47
C ALA A 176 -8.70 -5.14 -10.33
N GLU A 177 -8.56 -5.10 -11.66
CA GLU A 177 -9.69 -5.08 -12.59
C GLU A 177 -10.54 -6.35 -12.47
N GLY A 178 -9.89 -7.52 -12.47
CA GLY A 178 -10.53 -8.82 -12.35
C GLY A 178 -11.27 -8.97 -11.02
N SER A 179 -10.65 -8.54 -9.92
CA SER A 179 -11.24 -8.55 -8.58
C SER A 179 -12.49 -7.68 -8.51
N TYR A 180 -12.44 -6.47 -9.07
CA TYR A 180 -13.60 -5.59 -9.17
C TYR A 180 -14.72 -6.22 -10.01
N ARG A 181 -14.42 -6.71 -11.21
CA ARG A 181 -15.42 -7.34 -12.08
C ARG A 181 -16.06 -8.57 -11.44
N TYR A 182 -15.26 -9.42 -10.80
CA TYR A 182 -15.72 -10.61 -10.11
C TYR A 182 -16.69 -10.25 -8.96
N ALA A 183 -16.37 -9.21 -8.17
CA ALA A 183 -17.21 -8.77 -7.06
C ALA A 183 -18.60 -8.26 -7.51
N TYR A 184 -18.70 -7.70 -8.71
CA TYR A 184 -19.94 -7.09 -9.24
C TYR A 184 -20.63 -7.88 -10.37
N ARG A 185 -20.13 -9.07 -10.73
CA ARG A 185 -20.65 -9.88 -11.85
C ARG A 185 -22.13 -10.29 -11.72
N HIS A 186 -22.61 -10.52 -10.49
CA HIS A 186 -23.98 -11.01 -10.22
C HIS A 186 -25.02 -9.91 -9.99
N GLN A 187 -24.69 -8.64 -10.23
CA GLN A 187 -25.64 -7.52 -10.12
C GLN A 187 -26.28 -7.13 -11.47
N ILE A 188 -25.88 -7.80 -12.56
CA ILE A 188 -26.55 -7.67 -13.85
C ILE A 188 -27.71 -8.68 -13.83
N LYS A 189 -28.93 -8.20 -13.58
CA LYS A 189 -30.12 -8.95 -13.96
C LYS A 189 -30.08 -9.05 -15.49
N VAL A 190 -29.89 -10.26 -16.00
CA VAL A 190 -30.22 -10.56 -17.40
C VAL A 190 -31.74 -10.38 -17.47
N VAL A 191 -32.17 -9.32 -18.15
CA VAL A 191 -33.58 -9.08 -18.50
C VAL A 191 -33.93 -9.98 -19.66
#